data_AF-A0A9C7PQ58-F1
#
_entry.id   AF-A0A9C7PQ58-F1
#
_cell.length_a   1.000
_cell.length_b   1.000
_cell.length_c   1.000
_cell.angle_alpha   90.00
_cell.angle_beta   90.00
_cell.angle_gamma   90.00
#
_symmetry.space_group_name_H-M   'P 1'
#
loop_
_entity.id
_entity.type
_entity.pdbx_description
1 polymer ?
#
loop_
_entity_poly.entity_id
_entity_poly.type
_entity_poly.pdbx_seq_one_letter_code
_entity_poly.pdbx_strand_id
1 'polypeptide(L)'
;MVYSSAANGTDLRLTLENTLENALDNGIISDAVISASETQTAQIWKIREGLVEAQQLVGERYTYDVSVKISQVPEFIERAGMLAQSKMTGIRPYAFGHVGDGNIHLSLFQPDDVDGSVFLISPARV
;
A
#
# COMPACT_ATOMS: atom_id res chain seq x y z
N MET A 1 -2.73 -0.13 -18.17
CA MET A 1 -3.15 1.10 -18.88
C MET A 1 -4.12 1.83 -17.97
N VAL A 2 -3.66 2.83 -17.23
CA VAL A 2 -4.51 3.62 -16.31
C VAL A 2 -5.25 4.65 -17.17
N TYR A 3 -6.57 4.51 -17.28
CA TYR A 3 -7.41 5.54 -17.88
C TYR A 3 -7.69 6.62 -16.84
N SER A 4 -6.97 7.73 -16.90
CA SER A 4 -7.42 8.98 -16.28
C SER A 4 -8.27 9.71 -17.30
N SER A 5 -9.59 9.78 -17.08
CA SER A 5 -10.43 10.68 -17.87
C SER A 5 -10.08 12.11 -17.47
N ALA A 6 -9.29 12.79 -18.29
CA ALA A 6 -9.24 14.25 -18.22
C ALA A 6 -10.66 14.75 -18.51
N ALA A 7 -11.32 15.31 -17.51
CA ALA A 7 -12.53 16.08 -17.76
C ALA A 7 -12.15 17.22 -18.70
N ASN A 8 -12.69 17.21 -19.93
CA ASN A 8 -12.39 18.18 -20.99
C ASN A 8 -12.42 19.61 -20.43
N GLY A 9 -11.29 20.32 -20.50
CA GLY A 9 -11.16 21.72 -20.08
C GLY A 9 -10.65 21.96 -18.65
N THR A 10 -10.30 20.91 -17.90
CA THR A 10 -9.77 21.07 -16.53
C THR A 10 -8.25 21.09 -16.54
N ASP A 11 -7.65 22.11 -15.93
CA ASP A 11 -6.22 22.10 -15.62
C ASP A 11 -5.96 21.06 -14.51
N LEU A 12 -5.45 19.89 -14.91
CA LEU A 12 -5.16 18.77 -14.00
C LEU A 12 -4.09 19.14 -12.97
N ARG A 13 -3.15 20.02 -13.35
CA ARG A 13 -2.11 20.47 -12.43
C ARG A 13 -2.73 21.32 -11.34
N LEU A 14 -3.51 22.32 -11.72
CA LEU A 14 -4.20 23.18 -10.74
C LEU A 14 -5.15 22.36 -9.86
N THR A 15 -5.85 21.37 -10.42
CA THR A 15 -6.73 20.49 -9.65
C THR A 15 -5.96 19.67 -8.61
N LEU A 16 -4.81 19.12 -8.98
CA LEU A 16 -3.94 18.38 -8.07
C LEU A 16 -3.38 19.30 -6.98
N GLU A 17 -2.85 20.46 -7.36
CA GLU A 17 -2.30 21.47 -6.43
C GLU A 17 -3.34 21.89 -5.40
N ASN A 18 -4.55 22.28 -5.83
CA ASN A 18 -5.63 22.64 -4.92
C ASN A 18 -6.05 21.48 -4.00
N THR A 19 -6.05 20.25 -4.52
CA THR A 19 -6.42 19.08 -3.70
C THR A 19 -5.39 18.83 -2.59
N LEU A 20 -4.11 18.94 -2.91
CA LEU A 20 -3.01 18.76 -1.95
C LEU A 20 -2.96 19.90 -0.93
N GLU A 21 -3.16 21.15 -1.36
CA GLU A 21 -3.26 22.32 -0.48
C GLU A 21 -4.39 22.16 0.54
N ASN A 22 -5.60 21.82 0.08
CA ASN A 22 -6.73 21.55 0.98
C ASN A 22 -6.42 20.40 1.95
N ALA A 23 -5.71 19.35 1.51
CA ALA A 23 -5.34 18.23 2.39
C ALA A 23 -4.31 18.64 3.46
N LEU A 24 -3.38 19.53 3.11
CA LEU A 24 -2.41 20.11 4.06
C LEU A 24 -3.11 21.02 5.08
N ASP A 25 -3.95 21.94 4.63
CA ASP A 25 -4.67 22.90 5.49
C ASP A 25 -5.58 22.21 6.51
N ASN A 26 -6.18 21.09 6.12
CA ASN A 26 -7.02 20.27 7.00
C ASN A 26 -6.23 19.24 7.82
N GLY A 27 -4.91 19.19 7.69
CA GLY A 27 -4.04 18.25 8.43
C GLY A 27 -4.24 16.78 8.05
N ILE A 28 -4.80 16.49 6.87
CA ILE A 28 -4.98 15.13 6.34
C ILE A 28 -3.62 14.54 5.91
N ILE A 29 -2.75 15.38 5.35
CA ILE A 29 -1.36 15.04 5.00
C ILE A 29 -0.40 16.02 5.69
N SER A 30 0.82 15.57 5.96
CA SER A 30 1.87 16.40 6.59
C SER A 30 2.84 17.03 5.59
N ASP A 31 2.94 16.46 4.39
CA ASP A 31 3.85 16.90 3.32
C ASP A 31 3.36 16.38 1.96
N ALA A 32 3.79 17.04 0.88
CA ALA A 32 3.49 16.64 -0.49
C ALA A 32 4.58 17.09 -1.47
N VAL A 33 4.88 16.25 -2.46
CA VAL A 33 5.79 16.57 -3.57
C VAL A 33 5.07 16.37 -4.89
N ILE A 34 5.12 17.37 -5.76
CA ILE A 34 4.67 17.28 -7.16
C ILE A 34 5.92 17.23 -8.05
N SER A 35 5.99 16.22 -8.92
CA SER A 35 7.08 16.12 -9.90
C SER A 35 7.11 17.33 -10.84
N ALA A 36 8.30 17.88 -11.07
CA ALA A 36 8.55 18.96 -12.03
C ALA A 36 9.22 18.49 -13.33
N SER A 37 9.53 17.19 -13.46
CA SER A 37 10.12 16.60 -14.66
C SER A 37 9.76 15.11 -14.79
N GLU A 38 9.88 14.58 -16.01
CA GLU A 38 9.69 13.14 -16.27
C GLU A 38 10.67 12.28 -15.45
N THR A 39 11.89 12.75 -15.24
CA THR A 39 12.87 12.06 -14.38
C THR A 39 12.37 11.95 -12.94
N GLN A 40 11.81 13.03 -12.38
CA GLN A 40 11.23 12.98 -11.04
C GLN A 40 9.97 12.10 -10.99
N THR A 41 9.12 12.17 -12.01
CA THR A 41 7.97 11.27 -12.15
C THR A 41 8.40 9.81 -12.11
N ALA A 42 9.42 9.43 -12.90
CA ALA A 42 9.95 8.07 -12.91
C ALA A 42 10.56 7.67 -11.55
N GLN A 43 11.22 8.59 -10.84
CA GLN A 43 11.75 8.34 -9.49
C GLN A 43 10.64 8.06 -8.47
N ILE A 44 9.54 8.82 -8.51
CA ILE A 44 8.37 8.59 -7.65
C ILE A 44 7.75 7.22 -7.97
N TRP A 45 7.55 6.90 -9.26
CA TRP A 45 7.02 5.60 -9.68
C TRP A 45 7.91 4.44 -9.25
N LYS A 46 9.23 4.60 -9.32
CA LYS A 46 10.20 3.58 -8.90
C LYS A 46 10.02 3.17 -7.44
N ILE A 47 9.60 4.08 -6.56
CA ILE A 47 9.30 3.76 -5.15
C ILE A 47 8.14 2.76 -5.08
N ARG A 48 7.05 3.02 -5.82
CA ARG A 48 5.85 2.18 -5.83
C ARG A 48 6.08 0.85 -6.55
N GLU A 49 6.77 0.88 -7.68
CA GLU A 49 7.06 -0.30 -8.49
C GLU A 49 8.04 -1.23 -7.79
N GLY A 50 9.07 -0.66 -7.16
CA GLY A 50 10.09 -1.42 -6.42
C GLY A 50 9.61 -2.07 -5.11
N LEU A 51 8.34 -1.91 -4.73
CA LEU A 51 7.79 -2.52 -3.50
C LEU A 51 7.82 -4.05 -3.54
N VAL A 52 7.66 -4.67 -4.71
CA VAL A 52 7.63 -6.14 -4.80
C VAL A 52 9.01 -6.72 -4.56
N GLU A 53 10.03 -6.13 -5.18
CA GLU A 53 11.44 -6.48 -5.01
C GLU A 53 11.93 -6.15 -3.59
N ALA A 54 11.58 -4.97 -3.07
CA ALA A 54 11.93 -4.59 -1.70
C ALA A 54 11.39 -5.59 -0.67
N GLN A 55 10.18 -6.09 -0.87
CA GLN A 55 9.58 -7.10 0.01
C GLN A 55 10.33 -8.44 -0.01
N GLN A 56 10.99 -8.81 -1.11
CA GLN A 56 11.84 -10.02 -1.12
C GLN A 56 13.07 -9.89 -0.22
N LEU A 57 13.56 -8.66 0.00
CA LEU A 57 14.69 -8.38 0.88
C LEU A 57 14.30 -8.39 2.37
N VAL A 58 13.01 -8.35 2.69
CA VAL A 58 12.50 -8.29 4.07
C VAL A 58 12.38 -9.68 4.71
N GLY A 59 12.08 -10.71 3.93
CA GLY A 59 11.92 -12.08 4.41
C GLY A 59 10.73 -12.81 3.78
N GLU A 60 10.46 -14.02 4.26
CA GLU A 60 9.34 -14.84 3.77
C GLU A 60 8.00 -14.30 4.27
N ARG A 61 6.98 -14.51 3.45
CA ARG A 61 5.64 -13.95 3.66
C ARG A 61 4.56 -14.79 2.99
N TYR A 62 3.35 -14.69 3.54
CA TYR A 62 2.13 -15.03 2.82
C TYR A 62 1.54 -13.77 2.19
N THR A 63 1.17 -13.84 0.91
CA THR A 63 0.56 -12.71 0.20
C THR A 63 -0.89 -13.01 -0.14
N TYR A 64 -1.76 -12.05 0.13
CA TYR A 64 -3.17 -12.07 -0.22
C TYR A 64 -3.46 -10.90 -1.14
N ASP A 65 -4.25 -11.14 -2.19
CA ASP A 65 -4.72 -10.12 -3.12
C ASP A 65 -6.24 -10.08 -3.06
N VAL A 66 -6.79 -9.03 -2.46
CA VAL A 66 -8.22 -8.96 -2.11
C VAL A 66 -8.80 -7.60 -2.44
N SER A 67 -10.09 -7.58 -2.77
CA SER A 67 -10.84 -6.34 -2.96
C SER A 67 -12.01 -6.26 -2.00
N VAL A 68 -12.18 -5.08 -1.40
CA VAL A 68 -13.33 -4.72 -0.55
C VAL A 68 -13.96 -3.44 -1.07
N LYS A 69 -15.09 -3.02 -0.50
CA LYS A 69 -15.62 -1.68 -0.79
C LYS A 69 -14.55 -0.65 -0.39
N ILE A 70 -14.37 0.41 -1.19
CA ILE A 70 -13.38 1.47 -0.91
C ILE A 70 -13.53 2.02 0.51
N SER A 71 -14.76 2.25 0.96
CA SER A 71 -15.07 2.73 2.31
C SER A 71 -14.72 1.76 3.45
N GLN A 72 -14.47 0.49 3.12
CA GLN A 72 -14.10 -0.57 4.06
C GLN A 72 -12.60 -0.89 4.04
N VAL A 73 -11.80 -0.26 3.17
CA VAL A 73 -10.35 -0.49 3.12
C VAL A 73 -9.67 -0.25 4.48
N PRO A 74 -9.93 0.86 5.21
CA PRO A 74 -9.30 1.08 6.51
C PRO A 74 -9.66 -0.01 7.53
N GLU A 75 -10.95 -0.36 7.63
CA GLU A 75 -11.43 -1.40 8.54
C GLU A 75 -10.87 -2.77 8.20
N PHE A 76 -10.76 -3.09 6.90
CA PHE A 76 -10.16 -4.33 6.43
C PHE A 76 -8.70 -4.45 6.88
N ILE A 77 -7.88 -3.42 6.65
CA ILE A 77 -6.45 -3.44 7.01
C ILE A 77 -6.29 -3.64 8.52
N GLU A 78 -7.05 -2.90 9.33
CA GLU A 78 -6.99 -2.98 10.79
C GLU A 78 -7.38 -4.38 11.29
N ARG A 79 -8.54 -4.90 10.85
CA ARG A 79 -9.06 -6.19 11.30
C ARG A 79 -8.21 -7.36 10.83
N ALA A 80 -7.74 -7.33 9.58
CA ALA A 80 -6.86 -8.37 9.06
C ALA A 80 -5.52 -8.38 9.81
N GLY A 81 -4.95 -7.20 10.11
CA GLY A 81 -3.73 -7.06 10.90
C GLY A 81 -3.88 -7.62 12.31
N MET A 82 -4.94 -7.22 13.03
CA MET A 82 -5.22 -7.74 14.38
C MET A 82 -5.46 -9.25 14.37
N LEU A 83 -6.20 -9.76 13.38
CA LEU A 83 -6.44 -11.20 13.26
C LEU A 83 -5.12 -11.95 13.05
N ALA A 84 -4.27 -11.50 12.12
CA ALA A 84 -2.96 -12.11 11.88
C ALA A 84 -2.12 -12.14 13.16
N GLN A 85 -2.03 -11.02 13.87
CA GLN A 85 -1.28 -10.93 15.13
C GLN A 85 -1.86 -11.83 16.23
N SER A 86 -3.17 -12.05 16.26
CA SER A 86 -3.80 -13.01 17.20
C SER A 86 -3.50 -14.47 16.88
N LYS A 87 -3.18 -14.79 15.61
CA LYS A 87 -2.83 -16.14 15.15
C LYS A 87 -1.35 -16.44 15.34
N MET A 88 -0.49 -15.44 15.19
CA MET A 88 0.95 -15.58 15.33
C MET A 88 1.56 -14.32 15.93
N THR A 89 2.04 -14.43 17.15
CA THR A 89 2.81 -13.37 17.82
C THR A 89 4.02 -13.01 16.96
N GLY A 90 4.22 -11.71 16.73
CA GLY A 90 5.36 -11.20 15.97
C GLY A 90 5.18 -11.20 14.45
N ILE A 91 4.08 -11.72 13.90
CA ILE A 91 3.79 -11.59 12.46
C ILE A 91 3.66 -10.10 12.10
N ARG A 92 4.13 -9.74 10.90
CA ARG A 92 4.20 -8.33 10.47
C ARG A 92 3.32 -8.11 9.23
N PRO A 93 2.10 -7.60 9.40
CA PRO A 93 1.23 -7.25 8.29
C PRO A 93 1.74 -6.00 7.55
N TYR A 94 1.75 -6.06 6.22
CA TYR A 94 2.09 -4.95 5.35
C TYR A 94 1.05 -4.86 4.22
N ALA A 95 0.34 -3.74 4.15
CA ALA A 95 -0.72 -3.51 3.17
C ALA A 95 -0.33 -2.40 2.20
N PHE A 96 -0.51 -2.65 0.91
CA PHE A 96 -0.35 -1.67 -0.18
C PHE A 96 -1.29 -2.06 -1.32
N GLY A 97 -1.61 -1.14 -2.22
CA GLY A 97 -2.50 -1.49 -3.34
C GLY A 97 -3.11 -0.29 -4.05
N HIS A 98 -4.26 -0.54 -4.65
CA HIS A 98 -5.03 0.41 -5.43
C HIS A 98 -6.23 0.88 -4.60
N VAL A 99 -6.00 1.84 -3.71
CA VAL A 99 -7.07 2.32 -2.80
C VAL A 99 -8.29 2.86 -3.55
N GLY A 100 -8.10 3.40 -4.75
CA GLY A 100 -9.16 3.96 -5.59
C GLY A 100 -10.15 2.95 -6.16
N ASP A 101 -9.83 1.65 -6.16
CA ASP A 101 -10.74 0.57 -6.58
C ASP A 101 -10.98 -0.46 -5.47
N GLY A 102 -10.39 -0.25 -4.29
CA GLY A 102 -10.55 -1.10 -3.11
C GLY A 102 -9.69 -2.36 -3.11
N ASN A 103 -8.77 -2.52 -4.07
CA ASN A 103 -7.83 -3.63 -4.11
C ASN A 103 -6.62 -3.41 -3.17
N ILE A 104 -6.36 -4.39 -2.31
CA ILE A 104 -5.29 -4.38 -1.31
C ILE A 104 -4.48 -5.68 -1.43
N HIS A 105 -3.18 -5.52 -1.64
CA HIS A 105 -2.20 -6.57 -1.47
C HIS A 105 -1.73 -6.57 -0.01
N LEU A 106 -2.10 -7.63 0.72
CA LEU A 106 -1.72 -7.83 2.12
C LEU A 106 -0.62 -8.89 2.19
N SER A 107 0.57 -8.46 2.61
CA SER A 107 1.69 -9.33 2.91
C SER A 107 1.78 -9.56 4.42
N LEU A 108 1.84 -10.81 4.84
CA LEU A 108 2.05 -11.21 6.23
C LEU A 108 3.45 -11.81 6.35
N PHE A 109 4.40 -10.99 6.78
CA PHE A 109 5.78 -11.39 6.94
C PHE A 109 5.98 -12.21 8.21
N GLN A 110 6.92 -13.15 8.13
CA GLN A 110 7.42 -13.88 9.30
C GLN A 110 7.86 -12.91 10.43
N PRO A 111 7.74 -13.35 11.69
CA PRO A 111 8.45 -12.71 12.80
C PRO A 111 9.96 -12.66 12.55
N ASP A 112 10.63 -11.63 13.06
CA ASP A 112 12.07 -11.42 12.83
C ASP A 112 12.94 -12.52 13.46
N ASP A 113 12.44 -13.22 14.48
CA ASP A 113 13.11 -14.30 15.20
C ASP A 113 12.77 -15.71 14.68
N VAL A 114 11.94 -15.81 13.64
CA VAL A 114 11.56 -17.07 13.01
C VAL A 114 12.31 -17.24 11.71
N ASP A 115 12.86 -18.43 11.45
CA ASP A 115 13.49 -18.75 10.16
C ASP A 115 12.43 -18.89 9.05
N GLY A 116 12.72 -18.33 7.88
CA GLY A 116 11.76 -18.27 6.77
C GLY A 116 11.39 -19.65 6.20
N SER A 117 12.33 -20.61 6.19
CA SER A 117 12.03 -21.96 5.70
C SER A 117 11.06 -22.69 6.64
N VAL A 118 11.14 -22.41 7.95
CA VAL A 118 10.21 -22.92 8.96
C VAL A 118 8.86 -22.23 8.84
N PHE A 119 8.86 -20.92 8.59
CA PHE A 119 7.64 -20.14 8.43
C PHE A 119 6.75 -20.68 7.30
N LEU A 120 7.32 -20.96 6.12
CA LEU A 120 6.56 -21.40 4.95
C LEU A 120 5.99 -22.82 5.04
N ILE A 121 6.62 -23.71 5.81
CA ILE A 121 6.22 -25.13 5.92
C ILE A 121 5.32 -25.40 7.13
N SER A 122 5.17 -24.45 8.05
CA SER A 122 4.30 -24.60 9.20
C SER A 122 2.83 -24.46 8.76
N PRO A 123 1.98 -25.50 8.90
CA PRO A 123 0.57 -25.44 8.52
C PRO A 123 -0.27 -24.60 9.50
N ALA A 124 0.35 -23.70 10.27
CA ALA A 124 -0.31 -22.84 11.23
C ALA A 124 -1.14 -21.79 10.48
N ARG A 125 -2.40 -22.18 10.23
CA ARG A 125 -3.54 -21.41 9.74
C ARG A 125 -3.51 -19.95 10.22
N VAL A 126 -2.94 -19.07 9.40
CA VAL A 126 -3.23 -17.62 9.44
C VAL A 126 -4.55 -17.39 8.72
#